data_AF-A0AA85B5W6-F1
#
_entry.id   AF-A0AA85B5W6-F1
#
_cell.length_a   1.000
_cell.length_b   1.000
_cell.length_c   1.000
_cell.angle_alpha   90.00
_cell.angle_beta   90.00
_cell.angle_gamma   90.00
#
_symmetry.space_group_name_H-M   'P 1'
#
loop_
_entity.id
_entity.type
_entity.pdbx_description
1 polymer ?
#
loop_
_entity_poly.entity_id
_entity_poly.type
_entity_poly.pdbx_seq_one_letter_code
_entity_poly.pdbx_strand_id
1 'polypeptide(L)'
;MRYGIVLDPSKLTSKLTYFDLSSSHLISPDYLSAYKKKSHLVIRMLELRLGQPVLLQVLNKLLVLARLSTKSILSSTDRNQSLSVGLDGCGRNEGDSVSVTSNTQPQQNPTVPPCMSDEHRANILLSTTSFRRIISMVTGQDIRNFLNQWACHAGHVRMFAKFHFNRKRNVVELELKQDLQSRGTLNYTGPITVMLQELDGAFIHTFKLEEGRMSRDLPCHSKSRKHRKKKISLANGDEVDMDLARIDPESPLLWLRIDPDLAIIHDIHVDQPDFMWHLMLAHDRDCLGQLEAVNALKDFASPETRHVLSNII
;
A
#
# COMPACT_ATOMS: atom_id res chain seq x y z
N MET A 1 -15.95 3.51 -12.68
CA MET A 1 -15.82 4.98 -12.50
C MET A 1 -15.10 5.57 -13.72
N ARG A 2 -15.58 6.72 -14.25
CA ARG A 2 -14.97 7.41 -15.42
C ARG A 2 -13.61 8.07 -15.10
N TYR A 3 -13.31 8.16 -13.81
CA TYR A 3 -12.25 8.91 -13.15
C TYR A 3 -11.66 8.00 -12.07
N GLY A 4 -10.34 7.90 -11.96
CA GLY A 4 -9.72 7.04 -10.94
C GLY A 4 -9.35 7.83 -9.68
N ILE A 5 -9.02 7.11 -8.60
CA ILE A 5 -8.76 7.69 -7.29
C ILE A 5 -7.30 8.13 -7.17
N VAL A 6 -7.07 9.36 -6.74
CA VAL A 6 -5.73 9.93 -6.51
C VAL A 6 -5.60 10.36 -5.05
N LEU A 7 -4.46 10.03 -4.44
CA LEU A 7 -4.16 10.37 -3.04
C LEU A 7 -3.44 11.71 -2.90
N ASP A 8 -2.57 12.05 -3.86
CA ASP A 8 -1.85 13.32 -3.89
C ASP A 8 -2.17 14.09 -5.19
N PRO A 9 -3.07 15.09 -5.15
CA PRO A 9 -3.44 15.87 -6.32
C PRO A 9 -2.43 16.94 -6.70
N SER A 10 -1.40 17.19 -5.89
CA SER A 10 -0.52 18.37 -6.01
C SER A 10 0.28 18.44 -7.32
N LYS A 11 0.40 17.32 -8.05
CA LYS A 11 1.15 17.21 -9.31
C LYS A 11 0.27 17.02 -10.54
N LEU A 12 -1.04 17.15 -10.41
CA LEU A 12 -1.97 16.89 -11.50
C LEU A 12 -2.13 18.11 -12.41
N THR A 13 -1.91 17.88 -13.70
CA THR A 13 -2.07 18.87 -14.77
C THR A 13 -3.40 18.76 -15.52
N SER A 14 -4.21 17.72 -15.25
CA SER A 14 -5.45 17.40 -16.00
C SER A 14 -6.64 17.11 -15.07
N LYS A 15 -7.85 17.46 -15.53
CA LYS A 15 -9.12 17.16 -14.84
C LYS A 15 -9.38 15.66 -14.82
N LEU A 16 -8.97 15.02 -13.73
CA LEU A 16 -9.09 13.59 -13.50
C LEU A 16 -10.32 13.21 -12.69
N THR A 17 -11.12 14.17 -12.23
CA THR A 17 -12.34 13.98 -11.44
C THR A 17 -13.41 14.98 -11.85
N TYR A 18 -14.68 14.63 -11.60
CA TYR A 18 -15.80 15.54 -11.85
C TYR A 18 -15.79 16.74 -10.88
N PHE A 19 -15.43 16.49 -9.62
CA PHE A 19 -15.30 17.50 -8.57
C PHE A 19 -13.84 17.84 -8.29
N ASP A 20 -13.57 19.07 -7.84
CA ASP A 20 -12.24 19.50 -7.41
C ASP A 20 -11.82 18.77 -6.12
N LEU A 21 -10.59 18.27 -6.11
CA LEU A 21 -9.97 17.57 -4.98
C LEU A 21 -9.31 18.51 -3.98
N SER A 22 -9.15 19.78 -4.34
CA SER A 22 -8.52 20.81 -3.51
C SER A 22 -9.42 21.27 -2.37
N SER A 23 -10.73 21.11 -2.51
CA SER A 23 -11.73 21.49 -1.50
C SER A 23 -12.42 20.25 -0.93
N SER A 24 -12.31 20.05 0.38
CA SER A 24 -12.94 18.94 1.09
C SER A 24 -14.46 18.91 0.94
N HIS A 25 -15.09 20.08 0.78
CA HIS A 25 -16.55 20.22 0.65
C HIS A 25 -17.09 19.75 -0.71
N LEU A 26 -16.22 19.57 -1.70
CA LEU A 26 -16.60 19.15 -3.05
C LEU A 26 -16.38 17.66 -3.29
N ILE A 27 -15.77 16.95 -2.33
CA ILE A 27 -15.47 15.53 -2.48
C ILE A 27 -16.74 14.70 -2.30
N SER A 28 -17.09 13.91 -3.31
CA SER A 28 -18.18 12.94 -3.23
C SER A 28 -17.92 11.89 -2.13
N PRO A 29 -18.95 11.46 -1.37
CA PRO A 29 -18.82 10.39 -0.37
C PRO A 29 -18.22 9.09 -0.93
N ASP A 30 -18.56 8.71 -2.17
CA ASP A 30 -18.02 7.51 -2.82
C ASP A 30 -16.52 7.66 -3.12
N TYR A 31 -16.11 8.85 -3.57
CA TYR A 31 -14.71 9.17 -3.78
C TYR A 31 -13.95 9.12 -2.47
N LEU A 32 -14.50 9.71 -1.39
CA LEU A 32 -13.88 9.70 -0.07
C LEU A 32 -13.72 8.27 0.49
N SER A 33 -14.73 7.41 0.29
CA SER A 33 -14.66 6.00 0.69
C SER A 33 -13.54 5.27 -0.07
N ALA A 34 -13.47 5.45 -1.38
CA ALA A 34 -12.43 4.83 -2.21
C ALA A 34 -11.04 5.42 -1.93
N TYR A 35 -10.94 6.72 -1.65
CA TYR A 35 -9.72 7.41 -1.21
C TYR A 35 -9.18 6.80 0.08
N LYS A 36 -10.03 6.61 1.09
CA LYS A 36 -9.64 5.95 2.34
C LYS A 36 -9.12 4.53 2.08
N LYS A 37 -9.88 3.72 1.34
CA LYS A 37 -9.47 2.33 1.00
C LYS A 37 -8.13 2.29 0.27
N LYS A 38 -7.95 3.14 -0.74
CA LYS A 38 -6.68 3.24 -1.48
C LYS A 38 -5.53 3.69 -0.58
N SER A 39 -5.76 4.64 0.34
CA SER A 39 -4.73 5.08 1.29
C SER A 39 -4.25 3.95 2.20
N HIS A 40 -5.16 3.12 2.70
CA HIS A 40 -4.81 1.94 3.49
C HIS A 40 -3.98 0.93 2.69
N LEU A 41 -4.40 0.64 1.45
CA LEU A 41 -3.65 -0.26 0.56
C LEU A 41 -2.24 0.26 0.28
N VAL A 42 -2.10 1.56 -0.04
CA VAL A 42 -0.78 2.16 -0.33
C VAL A 42 0.15 2.09 0.89
N ILE A 43 -0.35 2.31 2.11
CA ILE A 43 0.47 2.16 3.32
C ILE A 43 0.82 0.69 3.57
N ARG A 44 -0.11 -0.26 3.34
CA ARG A 44 0.17 -1.69 3.44
C ARG A 44 1.21 -2.16 2.43
N MET A 45 1.12 -1.71 1.18
CA MET A 45 2.12 -2.00 0.14
C MET A 45 3.50 -1.44 0.51
N LEU A 46 3.54 -0.27 1.15
CA LEU A 46 4.78 0.30 1.66
C LEU A 46 5.35 -0.51 2.83
N GLU A 47 4.50 -1.01 3.72
CA GLU A 47 4.87 -1.94 4.80
C GLU A 47 5.47 -3.23 4.24
N LEU A 48 4.84 -3.84 3.23
CA LEU A 48 5.37 -5.05 2.57
C LEU A 48 6.75 -4.81 1.93
N ARG A 49 6.97 -3.60 1.40
CA ARG A 49 8.25 -3.25 0.75
C ARG A 49 9.38 -2.92 1.72
N LEU A 50 9.08 -2.21 2.80
CA LEU A 50 10.09 -1.76 3.77
C LEU A 50 10.27 -2.75 4.94
N GLY A 51 9.24 -3.54 5.23
CA GLY A 51 9.10 -4.31 6.45
C GLY A 51 8.43 -3.50 7.58
N GLN A 52 7.61 -4.18 8.38
CA GLN A 52 6.91 -3.61 9.52
C GLN A 52 7.85 -2.88 10.52
N PRO A 53 9.02 -3.43 10.92
CA PRO A 53 9.89 -2.75 11.89
C PRO A 53 10.42 -1.41 11.37
N VAL A 54 10.73 -1.34 10.08
CA VAL A 54 11.27 -0.14 9.43
C VAL A 54 10.18 0.91 9.28
N LEU A 55 8.97 0.52 8.87
CA LEU A 55 7.84 1.46 8.81
C LEU A 55 7.53 2.03 10.19
N LEU A 56 7.60 1.23 11.25
CA LEU A 56 7.41 1.71 12.62
C LEU A 56 8.49 2.73 13.03
N GLN A 57 9.75 2.51 12.66
CA GLN A 57 10.83 3.48 12.90
C GLN A 57 10.57 4.82 12.18
N VAL A 58 10.07 4.78 10.95
CA VAL A 58 9.67 5.97 10.18
C VAL A 58 8.56 6.74 10.91
N LEU A 59 7.50 6.04 11.35
CA LEU A 59 6.38 6.63 12.08
C LEU A 59 6.82 7.24 13.43
N ASN A 60 7.71 6.56 14.14
CA ASN A 60 8.30 7.08 15.38
C ASN A 60 9.15 8.32 15.12
N LYS A 61 9.96 8.34 14.05
CA LYS A 61 10.77 9.49 13.69
C LYS A 61 9.90 10.71 13.37
N LEU A 62 8.81 10.53 12.63
CA LEU A 62 7.81 11.57 12.36
C LEU A 62 7.29 12.20 13.65
N LEU A 63 6.83 11.36 14.59
CA LEU A 63 6.27 11.82 15.85
C LEU A 63 7.30 12.55 16.72
N VAL A 64 8.54 12.03 16.78
CA VAL A 64 9.62 12.66 17.55
C VAL A 64 9.96 14.04 16.98
N LEU A 65 10.11 14.18 15.66
CA LEU A 65 10.40 15.47 15.03
C LEU A 65 9.30 16.50 15.27
N ALA A 66 8.03 16.08 15.17
CA ALA A 66 6.88 16.94 15.48
C ALA A 66 6.88 17.40 16.95
N ARG A 67 7.12 16.47 17.89
CA ARG A 67 7.19 16.77 19.32
C ARG A 67 8.31 17.73 19.67
N LEU A 68 9.52 17.51 19.13
CA LEU A 68 10.68 18.38 19.39
C LEU A 68 10.44 19.80 18.85
N SER A 69 9.90 19.91 17.63
CA SER A 69 9.59 21.21 17.02
C SER A 69 8.53 21.97 17.82
N THR A 70 7.49 21.27 18.29
CA THR A 70 6.43 21.86 19.13
C THR A 70 6.99 22.40 20.46
N LYS A 71 7.86 21.63 21.14
CA LYS A 71 8.51 22.08 22.39
C LYS A 71 9.41 23.30 22.20
N SER A 72 10.12 23.37 21.06
CA SER A 72 10.96 24.54 20.75
C SER A 72 10.11 25.81 20.56
N ILE A 73 8.95 25.69 19.92
CA ILE A 73 8.01 26.81 19.74
C ILE A 73 7.40 27.26 21.06
N LEU A 74 7.02 26.32 21.92
CA LEU A 74 6.46 26.65 23.26
C LEU A 74 7.51 27.32 24.14
N SER A 75 8.73 26.79 24.20
CA SER A 75 9.80 27.37 25.02
C SER A 75 10.30 28.74 24.52
N SER A 76 10.14 29.07 23.23
CA SER A 76 10.38 30.41 22.70
C SER A 76 9.25 31.39 23.00
N THR A 77 8.01 30.89 23.17
CA THR A 77 6.86 31.70 23.58
C THR A 77 6.95 32.09 25.06
N ASP A 78 7.37 31.17 25.93
CA ASP A 78 7.53 31.43 27.37
C ASP A 78 8.63 32.46 27.67
N ARG A 79 9.75 32.45 26.91
CA ARG A 79 10.82 33.47 27.05
C ARG A 79 10.35 34.88 26.67
N ASN A 80 9.42 34.99 25.71
CA ASN A 80 8.89 36.29 25.30
C ASN A 80 7.82 36.82 26.26
N GLN A 81 7.17 35.97 27.07
CA GLN A 81 6.26 36.41 28.14
C GLN A 81 7.00 36.85 29.41
N SER A 82 8.20 36.29 29.69
CA SER A 82 8.99 36.66 30.88
C SER A 82 9.63 38.06 30.85
N LEU A 83 9.40 38.87 29.81
CA LEU A 83 9.92 40.24 29.67
C LEU A 83 8.85 41.34 29.88
N SER A 84 7.66 41.01 30.39
CA SER A 84 6.56 42.00 30.50
C SER A 84 5.76 41.99 31.81
N VAL A 85 6.35 41.54 32.93
CA VAL A 85 5.73 41.66 34.27
C VAL A 85 6.61 42.54 35.15
N GLY A 86 6.03 43.67 35.60
CA GLY A 86 6.71 44.85 36.08
C GLY A 86 7.21 44.84 37.53
N LEU A 87 7.79 45.98 37.90
CA LEU A 87 7.97 46.41 39.28
C LEU A 87 7.51 47.87 39.38
N ASP A 88 6.36 48.04 40.02
CA ASP A 88 5.90 49.29 40.64
C ASP A 88 6.81 49.62 41.83
N GLY A 89 7.16 50.90 41.97
CA GLY A 89 7.93 51.42 43.10
C GLY A 89 7.83 52.95 43.17
N CYS A 90 6.90 53.44 43.98
CA CYS A 90 6.63 54.86 44.24
C CYS A 90 7.80 55.52 45.00
N GLY A 91 8.24 56.72 44.56
CA GLY A 91 9.19 57.55 45.29
C GLY A 91 9.27 58.96 44.70
N ARG A 92 8.72 59.94 45.44
CA ARG A 92 8.84 61.38 45.17
C ARG A 92 10.27 61.86 45.43
N ASN A 93 10.79 62.75 44.57
CA ASN A 93 11.53 63.96 44.97
C ASN A 93 11.76 64.89 43.77
N GLU A 94 11.61 66.19 44.03
CA GLU A 94 11.84 67.33 43.13
C GLU A 94 13.35 67.57 42.88
N GLY A 95 13.68 68.18 41.74
CA GLY A 95 15.00 68.75 41.47
C GLY A 95 15.30 68.92 39.98
N ASP A 96 15.47 70.18 39.56
CA ASP A 96 15.79 70.66 38.21
C ASP A 96 16.94 69.94 37.47
N SER A 97 16.79 69.74 36.16
CA SER A 97 17.67 70.35 35.13
C SER A 97 17.41 69.81 33.73
N VAL A 98 17.42 70.74 32.78
CA VAL A 98 17.23 70.58 31.33
C VAL A 98 18.41 69.86 30.69
N SER A 99 18.16 68.87 29.82
CA SER A 99 18.99 68.66 28.64
C SER A 99 18.23 67.96 27.51
N VAL A 100 18.28 68.61 26.35
CA VAL A 100 17.76 68.18 25.06
C VAL A 100 18.76 67.23 24.41
N THR A 101 18.33 66.05 23.96
CA THR A 101 18.85 65.45 22.71
C THR A 101 17.83 64.52 22.07
N SER A 102 17.62 64.75 20.79
CA SER A 102 16.87 63.99 19.81
C SER A 102 17.51 62.62 19.52
N ASN A 103 16.71 61.57 19.41
CA ASN A 103 16.75 60.65 18.26
C ASN A 103 15.58 59.67 18.28
N THR A 104 14.68 59.86 17.32
CA THR A 104 13.51 59.02 17.04
C THR A 104 13.97 57.65 16.51
N GLN A 105 13.79 56.59 17.30
CA GLN A 105 13.78 55.20 16.79
C GLN A 105 12.45 54.94 16.04
N PRO A 106 12.44 54.15 14.96
CA PRO A 106 11.19 53.60 14.46
C PRO A 106 10.70 52.52 15.44
N GLN A 107 9.56 52.78 16.08
CA GLN A 107 8.82 51.81 16.89
C GLN A 107 8.50 50.56 16.05
N GLN A 108 9.07 49.42 16.42
CA GLN A 108 8.60 48.13 15.94
C GLN A 108 7.33 47.74 16.71
N ASN A 109 6.23 47.55 15.99
CA ASN A 109 4.95 47.06 16.52
C ASN A 109 5.12 45.72 17.26
N PRO A 110 4.65 45.56 18.51
CA PRO A 110 4.78 44.34 19.28
C PRO A 110 3.55 43.43 19.10
N THR A 111 3.28 42.93 17.89
CA THR A 111 2.12 42.03 17.68
C THR A 111 2.29 40.97 16.58
N VAL A 112 3.52 40.65 16.18
CA VAL A 112 3.74 39.51 15.28
C VAL A 112 4.16 38.29 16.12
N PRO A 113 3.37 37.21 16.15
CA PRO A 113 3.79 35.95 16.76
C PRO A 113 5.15 35.52 16.17
N PRO A 114 6.05 34.93 16.96
CA PRO A 114 7.37 34.53 16.46
C PRO A 114 7.19 33.67 15.20
N CYS A 115 7.77 34.13 14.08
CA CYS A 115 7.66 33.41 12.82
C CYS A 115 8.31 32.03 12.98
N MET A 116 7.50 30.98 12.91
CA MET A 116 8.00 29.61 12.96
C MET A 116 9.02 29.40 11.84
N SER A 117 10.21 28.88 12.17
CA SER A 117 11.20 28.53 11.14
C SER A 117 10.63 27.49 10.17
N ASP A 118 11.06 27.54 8.91
CA ASP A 118 10.60 26.61 7.88
C ASP A 118 10.84 25.14 8.25
N GLU A 119 11.89 24.86 9.02
CA GLU A 119 12.19 23.52 9.53
C GLU A 119 11.19 23.06 10.59
N HIS A 120 10.87 23.90 11.59
CA HIS A 120 9.86 23.57 12.59
C HIS A 120 8.47 23.41 11.96
N ARG A 121 8.15 24.24 10.95
CA ARG A 121 6.91 24.11 10.17
C ARG A 121 6.86 22.77 9.42
N ALA A 122 7.94 22.38 8.75
CA ALA A 122 8.00 21.12 7.99
C ALA A 122 7.91 19.86 8.87
N ASN A 123 8.36 19.94 10.12
CA ASN A 123 8.27 18.85 11.09
C ASN A 123 6.88 18.70 11.71
N ILE A 124 6.06 19.75 11.69
CA ILE A 124 4.69 19.76 12.25
C ILE A 124 3.65 19.54 11.14
N LEU A 125 3.85 20.13 9.96
CA LEU A 125 2.97 19.98 8.81
C LEU A 125 3.36 18.72 8.02
N LEU A 126 2.59 17.65 8.22
CA LEU A 126 2.77 16.41 7.48
C LEU A 126 2.40 16.61 6.01
N SER A 127 3.31 16.26 5.11
CA SER A 127 3.11 16.28 3.66
C SER A 127 3.73 15.04 3.03
N THR A 128 3.33 14.71 1.80
CA THR A 128 3.96 13.65 1.01
C THR A 128 5.47 13.85 0.89
N THR A 129 5.92 15.11 0.78
CA THR A 129 7.33 15.49 0.68
C THR A 129 8.09 15.24 1.99
N SER A 130 7.54 15.66 3.13
CA SER A 130 8.19 15.45 4.44
C SER A 130 8.19 13.97 4.82
N PHE A 131 7.11 13.23 4.51
CA PHE A 131 7.04 11.78 4.71
C PHE A 131 8.11 11.03 3.90
N ARG A 132 8.22 11.33 2.60
CA ARG A 132 9.24 10.75 1.71
C ARG A 132 10.66 11.05 2.20
N ARG A 133 10.94 12.28 2.67
CA ARG A 133 12.25 12.66 3.23
C ARG A 133 12.59 11.80 4.45
N ILE A 134 11.65 11.61 5.36
CA ILE A 134 11.90 10.84 6.59
C ILE A 134 12.13 9.36 6.27
N ILE A 135 11.39 8.78 5.32
CA ILE A 135 11.66 7.43 4.84
C ILE A 135 13.09 7.33 4.30
N SER A 136 13.49 8.26 3.41
CA SER A 136 14.84 8.28 2.87
C SER A 136 15.92 8.44 3.95
N MET A 137 15.65 9.19 5.02
CA MET A 137 16.57 9.32 6.15
C MET A 137 16.71 8.04 6.98
N VAL A 138 15.64 7.28 7.16
CA VAL A 138 15.64 6.05 7.98
C VAL A 138 16.16 4.85 7.19
N THR A 139 15.78 4.73 5.91
CA THR A 139 16.04 3.52 5.11
C THR A 139 17.16 3.70 4.10
N GLY A 140 17.59 4.94 3.82
CA GLY A 140 18.47 5.26 2.70
C GLY A 140 17.81 5.14 1.32
N GLN A 141 16.54 4.75 1.24
CA GLN A 141 15.83 4.49 -0.03
C GLN A 141 14.88 5.62 -0.40
N ASP A 142 14.82 5.95 -1.69
CA ASP A 142 13.86 6.91 -2.22
C ASP A 142 12.60 6.22 -2.75
N ILE A 143 11.46 6.48 -2.11
CA ILE A 143 10.15 5.95 -2.51
C ILE A 143 9.41 6.82 -3.54
N ARG A 144 10.09 7.76 -4.21
CA ARG A 144 9.48 8.65 -5.22
C ARG A 144 8.69 7.88 -6.27
N ASN A 145 9.27 6.82 -6.83
CA ASN A 145 8.63 6.04 -7.89
C ASN A 145 7.38 5.32 -7.38
N PHE A 146 7.44 4.79 -6.16
CA PHE A 146 6.29 4.17 -5.49
C PHE A 146 5.15 5.17 -5.29
N LEU A 147 5.44 6.35 -4.73
CA LEU A 147 4.43 7.40 -4.51
C LEU A 147 3.87 7.91 -5.83
N ASN A 148 4.72 8.11 -6.84
CA ASN A 148 4.24 8.50 -8.15
C ASN A 148 3.26 7.46 -8.69
N GLN A 149 3.60 6.17 -8.67
CA GLN A 149 2.75 5.12 -9.23
C GLN A 149 1.43 4.95 -8.48
N TRP A 150 1.46 4.94 -7.15
CA TRP A 150 0.30 4.54 -6.34
C TRP A 150 -0.43 5.68 -5.64
N ALA A 151 0.24 6.79 -5.33
CA ALA A 151 -0.36 7.94 -4.66
C ALA A 151 -0.74 9.06 -5.63
N CYS A 152 0.15 9.41 -6.56
CA CYS A 152 -0.06 10.53 -7.49
C CYS A 152 -0.86 10.14 -8.74
N HIS A 153 -0.78 8.88 -9.17
CA HIS A 153 -1.54 8.39 -10.33
C HIS A 153 -2.73 7.53 -9.89
N ALA A 154 -3.78 7.63 -10.69
CA ALA A 154 -4.97 6.81 -10.60
C ALA A 154 -4.82 5.56 -11.47
N GLY A 155 -5.54 4.50 -11.11
CA GLY A 155 -5.61 3.26 -11.88
C GLY A 155 -5.15 2.05 -11.08
N HIS A 156 -5.12 0.91 -11.76
CA HIS A 156 -4.74 -0.39 -11.22
C HIS A 156 -4.08 -1.23 -12.33
N VAL A 157 -3.38 -2.29 -11.95
CA VAL A 157 -2.77 -3.21 -12.91
C VAL A 157 -3.83 -4.22 -13.33
N ARG A 158 -4.14 -4.32 -14.62
CA ARG A 158 -5.03 -5.36 -15.13
C ARG A 158 -4.23 -6.39 -15.91
N MET A 159 -4.42 -7.67 -15.60
CA MET A 159 -3.66 -8.74 -16.24
C MET A 159 -4.49 -9.99 -16.49
N PHE A 160 -4.09 -10.74 -17.50
CA PHE A 160 -4.58 -12.08 -17.78
C PHE A 160 -3.43 -13.07 -17.62
N ALA A 161 -3.67 -14.12 -16.86
CA ALA A 161 -2.72 -15.20 -16.61
C ALA A 161 -3.23 -16.50 -17.23
N LYS A 162 -2.35 -17.21 -17.93
CA LYS A 162 -2.58 -18.56 -18.44
C LYS A 162 -1.41 -19.42 -18.04
N PHE A 163 -1.64 -20.69 -17.75
CA PHE A 163 -0.54 -21.59 -17.42
C PHE A 163 -0.77 -23.00 -17.94
N HIS A 164 0.34 -23.73 -18.10
CA HIS A 164 0.33 -25.13 -18.47
C HIS A 164 1.42 -25.89 -17.70
N PHE A 165 1.11 -27.07 -17.17
CA PHE A 165 2.11 -27.91 -16.52
C PHE A 165 2.84 -28.79 -17.54
N ASN A 166 4.13 -28.56 -17.73
CA ASN A 166 4.98 -29.36 -18.59
C ASN A 166 5.62 -30.53 -17.80
N ARG A 167 5.01 -31.71 -17.93
CA ARG A 167 5.46 -32.94 -17.24
C ARG A 167 6.90 -33.32 -17.56
N LYS A 168 7.36 -33.16 -18.81
CA LYS A 168 8.72 -33.58 -19.22
C LYS A 168 9.80 -32.77 -18.53
N ARG A 169 9.52 -31.47 -18.32
CA ARG A 169 10.45 -30.51 -17.72
C ARG A 169 10.19 -30.30 -16.22
N ASN A 170 9.08 -30.80 -15.70
CA ASN A 170 8.57 -30.57 -14.35
C ASN A 170 8.48 -29.07 -14.01
N VAL A 171 7.91 -28.28 -14.93
CA VAL A 171 7.72 -26.83 -14.77
C VAL A 171 6.29 -26.43 -15.08
N VAL A 172 5.82 -25.37 -14.41
CA VAL A 172 4.60 -24.65 -14.79
C VAL A 172 5.00 -23.52 -15.73
N GLU A 173 4.61 -23.63 -16.99
CA GLU A 173 4.80 -22.61 -18.01
C GLU A 173 3.71 -21.55 -17.84
N LEU A 174 4.05 -20.42 -17.22
CA LEU A 174 3.13 -19.31 -16.91
C LEU A 174 3.27 -18.21 -17.96
N GLU A 175 2.15 -17.76 -18.51
CA GLU A 175 2.04 -16.61 -19.39
C GLU A 175 1.23 -15.51 -18.69
N LEU A 176 1.79 -14.31 -18.60
CA LEU A 176 1.16 -13.11 -18.06
C LEU A 176 1.04 -12.06 -19.16
N LYS A 177 -0.15 -11.49 -19.34
CA LYS A 177 -0.41 -10.41 -20.30
C LYS A 177 -1.07 -9.23 -19.59
N GLN A 178 -0.38 -8.10 -19.53
CA GLN A 178 -0.94 -6.84 -19.03
C GLN A 178 -1.88 -6.21 -20.06
N ASP A 179 -3.00 -5.67 -19.59
CA ASP A 179 -3.93 -4.88 -20.39
C ASP A 179 -3.60 -3.39 -20.28
N LEU A 180 -2.99 -2.85 -21.33
CA LEU A 180 -2.60 -1.44 -21.43
C LEU A 180 -3.61 -0.59 -22.22
N GLN A 181 -4.66 -1.20 -22.77
CA GLN A 181 -5.62 -0.52 -23.64
C GLN A 181 -6.89 -0.12 -22.87
N SER A 182 -7.26 -0.90 -21.84
CA SER A 182 -8.41 -0.60 -21.01
C SER A 182 -8.26 0.72 -20.25
N ARG A 183 -9.40 1.37 -20.03
CA ARG A 183 -9.44 2.63 -19.29
C ARG A 183 -9.12 2.42 -17.82
N GLY A 184 -8.20 3.23 -17.28
CA GLY A 184 -7.84 3.18 -15.86
C GLY A 184 -6.87 2.04 -15.50
N THR A 185 -6.24 1.43 -16.50
CA THR A 185 -5.13 0.50 -16.27
C THR A 185 -3.79 1.23 -16.21
N LEU A 186 -2.85 0.64 -15.48
CA LEU A 186 -1.49 1.12 -15.32
C LEU A 186 -0.53 0.03 -15.79
N ASN A 187 0.51 0.44 -16.53
CA ASN A 187 1.66 -0.44 -16.76
C ASN A 187 2.42 -0.62 -15.44
N TYR A 188 2.71 -1.86 -15.08
CA TYR A 188 3.51 -2.19 -13.91
C TYR A 188 4.77 -2.96 -14.32
N THR A 189 5.90 -2.44 -13.87
CA THR A 189 7.18 -3.15 -13.91
C THR A 189 7.73 -3.21 -12.49
N GLY A 190 7.89 -4.41 -11.97
CA GLY A 190 8.21 -4.61 -10.55
C GLY A 190 8.02 -6.05 -10.11
N PRO A 191 8.33 -6.36 -8.85
CA PRO A 191 8.17 -7.72 -8.33
C PRO A 191 6.69 -8.13 -8.37
N ILE A 192 6.45 -9.37 -8.76
CA ILE A 192 5.18 -10.09 -8.64
C ILE A 192 5.47 -11.46 -8.06
N THR A 193 4.55 -11.93 -7.22
CA THR A 193 4.67 -13.20 -6.53
C THR A 193 3.60 -14.16 -7.01
N VAL A 194 4.00 -15.39 -7.31
CA VAL A 194 3.11 -16.49 -7.71
C VAL A 194 3.31 -17.62 -6.72
N MET A 195 2.22 -18.13 -6.17
CA MET A 195 2.20 -19.28 -5.29
C MET A 195 1.66 -20.49 -6.06
N LEU A 196 2.44 -21.56 -6.12
CA LEU A 196 1.99 -22.85 -6.61
C LEU A 196 1.69 -23.72 -5.40
N GLN A 197 0.43 -24.11 -5.22
CA GLN A 197 0.12 -25.19 -4.30
C GLN A 197 0.31 -26.51 -5.05
N GLU A 198 1.27 -27.30 -4.59
CA GLU A 198 1.59 -28.61 -5.13
C GLU A 198 1.29 -29.71 -4.12
N LEU A 199 1.44 -30.98 -4.54
CA LEU A 199 1.23 -32.15 -3.68
C LEU A 199 2.17 -32.22 -2.46
N ASP A 200 3.37 -31.65 -2.53
CA ASP A 200 4.35 -31.67 -1.43
C ASP A 200 4.39 -30.34 -0.64
N GLY A 201 3.58 -29.34 -1.02
CA GLY A 201 3.54 -28.07 -0.30
C GLY A 201 3.22 -26.87 -1.18
N ALA A 202 3.18 -25.70 -0.55
CA ALA A 202 3.10 -24.42 -1.24
C ALA A 202 4.50 -23.90 -1.57
N PHE A 203 4.73 -23.51 -2.82
CA PHE A 203 6.00 -22.96 -3.29
C PHE A 203 5.78 -21.56 -3.85
N ILE A 204 6.57 -20.60 -3.36
CA ILE A 204 6.45 -19.19 -3.68
C ILE A 204 7.55 -18.78 -4.67
N HIS A 205 7.14 -18.25 -5.82
CA HIS A 205 8.02 -17.74 -6.86
C HIS A 205 7.85 -16.24 -6.98
N THR A 206 8.90 -15.48 -6.71
CA THR A 206 8.90 -14.02 -6.92
C THR A 206 9.83 -13.68 -8.08
N PHE A 207 9.32 -12.93 -9.05
CA PHE A 207 10.07 -12.46 -10.21
C PHE A 207 9.63 -11.05 -10.61
N LYS A 208 10.41 -10.40 -11.46
CA LYS A 208 10.08 -9.06 -11.95
C LYS A 208 9.13 -9.18 -13.16
N LEU A 209 7.99 -8.51 -13.09
CA LEU A 209 7.08 -8.32 -14.21
C LEU A 209 7.65 -7.29 -15.18
N GLU A 210 7.58 -7.62 -16.47
CA GLU A 210 7.94 -6.76 -17.60
C GLU A 210 6.70 -6.17 -18.26
N GLU A 211 6.90 -5.12 -19.05
CA GLU A 211 5.81 -4.45 -19.77
C GLU A 211 5.20 -5.36 -20.85
N GLY A 212 3.86 -5.35 -20.94
CA GLY A 212 3.14 -6.10 -21.97
C GLY A 212 2.96 -7.58 -21.62
N ARG A 213 3.56 -8.47 -22.41
CA ARG A 213 3.41 -9.93 -22.30
C ARG A 213 4.72 -10.56 -21.84
N MET A 214 4.64 -11.47 -20.89
CA MET A 214 5.78 -12.20 -20.35
C MET A 214 5.44 -13.68 -20.19
N SER A 215 6.38 -14.55 -20.56
CA SER A 215 6.31 -16.00 -20.31
C SER A 215 7.41 -16.40 -19.35
N ARG A 216 7.09 -17.26 -18.38
CA ARG A 216 8.02 -17.69 -17.34
C ARG A 216 7.79 -19.14 -16.98
N ASP A 217 8.87 -19.91 -16.93
CA ASP A 217 8.84 -21.27 -16.43
C ASP A 217 9.11 -21.27 -14.93
N LEU A 218 8.14 -21.77 -14.16
CA LEU A 218 8.24 -21.91 -12.72
C LEU A 218 8.56 -23.37 -12.38
N PRO A 219 9.65 -23.66 -11.65
CA PRO A 219 9.98 -25.03 -11.30
C PRO A 219 8.91 -25.61 -10.39
N CYS A 220 8.38 -26.77 -10.75
CA CYS A 220 7.51 -27.54 -9.89
C CYS A 220 8.39 -28.50 -9.07
N HIS A 221 8.22 -28.51 -7.75
CA HIS A 221 9.11 -29.25 -6.84
C HIS A 221 8.61 -30.66 -6.57
N SER A 222 7.31 -30.82 -6.59
CA SER A 222 6.61 -32.06 -6.36
C SER A 222 6.74 -32.99 -7.55
N LYS A 223 6.68 -34.29 -7.27
CA LYS A 223 6.58 -35.33 -8.30
C LYS A 223 5.16 -35.84 -8.37
N SER A 224 4.64 -36.03 -9.58
CA SER A 224 3.35 -36.69 -9.81
C SER A 224 3.40 -38.10 -9.21
N ARG A 225 2.37 -38.46 -8.44
CA ARG A 225 2.24 -39.80 -7.84
C ARG A 225 0.81 -40.27 -7.96
N LYS A 226 0.61 -41.54 -8.32
CA LYS A 226 -0.71 -42.19 -8.44
C LYS A 226 -1.28 -42.61 -7.09
N HIS A 227 -1.38 -41.67 -6.15
CA HIS A 227 -2.08 -41.92 -4.89
C HIS A 227 -3.48 -41.35 -4.99
N ARG A 228 -4.50 -42.14 -4.61
CA ARG A 228 -5.89 -41.64 -4.59
C ARG A 228 -6.14 -40.68 -3.43
N LYS A 229 -5.41 -40.81 -2.33
CA LYS A 229 -5.50 -39.93 -1.17
C LYS A 229 -4.11 -39.58 -0.70
N LYS A 230 -3.90 -38.32 -0.31
CA LYS A 230 -2.64 -37.84 0.25
C LYS A 230 -2.90 -36.77 1.28
N LYS A 231 -2.12 -36.79 2.35
CA LYS A 231 -2.03 -35.70 3.31
C LYS A 231 -1.09 -34.62 2.74
N ILE A 232 -1.61 -33.41 2.54
CA ILE A 232 -0.90 -32.31 1.87
C ILE A 232 -0.73 -31.16 2.85
N SER A 233 0.49 -30.66 2.96
CA SER A 233 0.80 -29.47 3.76
C SER A 233 0.46 -28.20 2.97
N LEU A 234 -0.29 -27.30 3.58
CA LEU A 234 -0.66 -26.00 3.02
C LEU A 234 0.34 -24.91 3.42
N ALA A 235 0.24 -23.74 2.79
CA ALA A 235 1.15 -22.60 3.05
C ALA A 235 1.19 -22.17 4.53
N ASN A 236 0.12 -22.37 5.28
CA ASN A 236 0.03 -22.02 6.69
C ASN A 236 0.56 -23.12 7.64
N GLY A 237 1.01 -24.26 7.10
CA GLY A 237 1.48 -25.43 7.86
C GLY A 237 0.39 -26.44 8.23
N ASP A 238 -0.88 -26.17 7.91
CA ASP A 238 -1.95 -27.15 8.10
C ASP A 238 -1.77 -28.33 7.17
N GLU A 239 -2.14 -29.51 7.64
CA GLU A 239 -2.15 -30.72 6.82
C GLU A 239 -3.58 -31.15 6.53
N VAL A 240 -3.91 -31.33 5.25
CA VAL A 240 -5.24 -31.69 4.79
C VAL A 240 -5.20 -33.00 4.01
N ASP A 241 -6.08 -33.93 4.35
CA ASP A 241 -6.28 -35.15 3.57
C ASP A 241 -7.12 -34.83 2.33
N MET A 242 -6.51 -34.98 1.16
CA MET A 242 -7.12 -34.65 -0.13
C MET A 242 -7.40 -35.90 -0.95
N ASP A 243 -8.60 -35.98 -1.54
CA ASP A 243 -8.94 -36.98 -2.54
C ASP A 243 -8.48 -36.50 -3.92
N LEU A 244 -7.51 -37.22 -4.49
CA LEU A 244 -6.87 -36.88 -5.75
C LEU A 244 -7.55 -37.55 -6.95
N ALA A 245 -8.69 -38.23 -6.76
CA ALA A 245 -9.38 -38.95 -7.83
C ALA A 245 -9.80 -38.06 -9.03
N ARG A 246 -9.95 -36.76 -8.82
CA ARG A 246 -10.37 -35.78 -9.84
C ARG A 246 -9.23 -34.95 -10.42
N ILE A 247 -8.03 -35.09 -9.87
CA ILE A 247 -6.84 -34.37 -10.33
C ILE A 247 -6.17 -35.23 -11.40
N ASP A 248 -5.58 -34.59 -12.41
CA ASP A 248 -4.75 -35.28 -13.38
C ASP A 248 -3.62 -36.03 -12.64
N PRO A 249 -3.59 -37.38 -12.68
CA PRO A 249 -2.58 -38.17 -11.96
C PRO A 249 -1.14 -37.89 -12.44
N GLU A 250 -1.00 -37.24 -13.60
CA GLU A 250 0.28 -36.87 -14.18
C GLU A 250 0.71 -35.44 -13.81
N SER A 251 -0.14 -34.64 -13.15
CA SER A 251 0.20 -33.31 -12.65
C SER A 251 0.21 -33.26 -11.11
N PRO A 252 1.29 -32.76 -10.48
CA PRO A 252 1.33 -32.57 -9.03
C PRO A 252 0.81 -31.18 -8.61
N LEU A 253 0.35 -30.34 -9.54
CA LEU A 253 -0.15 -29.00 -9.28
C LEU A 253 -1.62 -29.05 -8.88
N LEU A 254 -1.96 -28.42 -7.75
CA LEU A 254 -3.33 -28.36 -7.23
C LEU A 254 -4.04 -27.06 -7.62
N TRP A 255 -3.39 -25.92 -7.39
CA TRP A 255 -3.88 -24.60 -7.81
C TRP A 255 -2.73 -23.59 -7.85
N LEU A 256 -2.98 -22.46 -8.51
CA LEU A 256 -2.06 -21.34 -8.63
C LEU A 256 -2.73 -20.07 -8.09
N ARG A 257 -1.98 -19.26 -7.32
CA ARG A 257 -2.40 -17.91 -6.92
C ARG A 257 -1.37 -16.87 -7.32
N ILE A 258 -1.83 -15.69 -7.70
CA ILE A 258 -0.98 -14.56 -8.08
C ILE A 258 -1.21 -13.41 -7.10
N ASP A 259 -0.12 -12.84 -6.62
CA ASP A 259 -0.09 -11.78 -5.61
C ASP A 259 -0.95 -12.05 -4.35
N PRO A 260 -0.72 -13.19 -3.66
CA PRO A 260 -1.54 -13.56 -2.49
C PRO A 260 -1.50 -12.51 -1.36
N ASP A 261 -0.41 -11.74 -1.25
CA ASP A 261 -0.22 -10.71 -0.23
C ASP A 261 -0.79 -9.32 -0.62
N LEU A 262 -1.37 -9.19 -1.82
CA LEU A 262 -1.87 -7.93 -2.37
C LEU A 262 -0.78 -6.82 -2.38
N ALA A 263 0.43 -7.16 -2.84
CA ALA A 263 1.55 -6.24 -2.94
C ALA A 263 1.37 -5.22 -4.08
N ILE A 264 0.39 -5.41 -4.96
CA ILE A 264 0.00 -4.49 -6.03
C ILE A 264 -1.52 -4.20 -5.98
N ILE A 265 -1.93 -3.02 -6.48
CA ILE A 265 -3.37 -2.75 -6.69
C ILE A 265 -3.71 -3.27 -8.09
N HIS A 266 -4.41 -4.39 -8.16
CA HIS A 266 -4.61 -5.12 -9.41
C HIS A 266 -6.00 -5.71 -9.58
N ASP A 267 -6.25 -6.15 -10.82
CA ASP A 267 -7.37 -6.95 -11.30
C ASP A 267 -6.75 -8.04 -12.19
N ILE A 268 -6.52 -9.23 -11.63
CA ILE A 268 -5.85 -10.33 -12.31
C ILE A 268 -6.89 -11.41 -12.58
N HIS A 269 -7.02 -11.80 -13.85
CA HIS A 269 -7.84 -12.91 -14.26
C HIS A 269 -6.96 -14.12 -14.56
N VAL A 270 -7.19 -15.23 -13.86
CA VAL A 270 -6.43 -16.47 -14.03
C VAL A 270 -7.28 -17.50 -14.79
N ASP A 271 -6.77 -17.97 -15.92
CA ASP A 271 -7.34 -19.06 -16.71
C ASP A 271 -6.95 -20.40 -16.06
N GLN A 272 -7.72 -20.79 -15.04
CA GLN A 272 -7.51 -21.99 -14.24
C GLN A 272 -8.73 -22.93 -14.36
N PRO A 273 -8.55 -24.26 -14.46
CA PRO A 273 -9.64 -25.23 -14.46
C PRO A 273 -10.53 -25.16 -13.23
N ASP A 274 -11.81 -25.50 -13.40
CA ASP A 274 -12.83 -25.49 -12.34
C ASP A 274 -12.45 -26.33 -11.11
N PHE A 275 -11.92 -27.55 -11.31
CA PHE A 275 -11.50 -28.41 -10.21
C PHE A 275 -10.44 -27.77 -9.31
N MET A 276 -9.54 -26.95 -9.86
CA MET A 276 -8.53 -26.24 -9.07
C MET A 276 -9.18 -25.14 -8.23
N TRP A 277 -10.21 -24.45 -8.76
CA TRP A 277 -11.02 -23.52 -7.97
C TRP A 277 -11.82 -24.23 -6.88
N HIS A 278 -12.35 -25.43 -7.12
CA HIS A 278 -13.00 -26.23 -6.08
C HIS A 278 -12.03 -26.59 -4.95
N LEU A 279 -10.81 -27.05 -5.30
CA LEU A 279 -9.77 -27.36 -4.32
C LEU A 279 -9.36 -26.12 -3.51
N MET A 280 -9.15 -25.00 -4.19
CA MET A 280 -8.79 -23.75 -3.54
C MET A 280 -9.90 -23.26 -2.60
N LEU A 281 -11.17 -23.36 -3.01
CA LEU A 281 -12.30 -22.99 -2.17
C LEU A 281 -12.44 -23.90 -0.93
N ALA A 282 -12.24 -25.21 -1.09
CA ALA A 282 -12.40 -26.17 0.00
C ALA A 282 -11.21 -26.21 0.98
N HIS A 283 -10.00 -25.92 0.49
CA HIS A 283 -8.77 -26.21 1.21
C HIS A 283 -7.83 -25.03 1.41
N ASP A 284 -7.90 -23.95 0.60
CA ASP A 284 -7.08 -22.77 0.88
C ASP A 284 -7.45 -22.20 2.25
N ARG A 285 -6.44 -21.83 3.04
CA ARG A 285 -6.60 -21.25 4.39
C ARG A 285 -6.53 -19.74 4.39
N ASP A 286 -6.39 -19.15 3.21
CA ASP A 286 -6.51 -17.72 2.99
C ASP A 286 -7.92 -17.36 2.48
N CYS A 287 -8.57 -16.45 3.22
CA CYS A 287 -9.90 -15.96 2.87
C CYS A 287 -9.93 -15.20 1.54
N LEU A 288 -8.82 -14.56 1.14
CA LEU A 288 -8.71 -13.90 -0.16
C LEU A 288 -8.70 -14.91 -1.30
N GLY A 289 -7.97 -16.02 -1.12
CA GLY A 289 -7.98 -17.14 -2.04
C GLY A 289 -9.39 -17.72 -2.16
N GLN A 290 -10.01 -18.09 -1.03
CA GLN A 290 -11.38 -18.61 -1.05
C GLN A 290 -12.36 -17.64 -1.73
N LEU A 291 -12.27 -16.34 -1.47
CA LEU A 291 -13.11 -15.33 -2.12
C LEU A 291 -12.87 -15.26 -3.64
N GLU A 292 -11.62 -15.36 -4.10
CA GLU A 292 -11.28 -15.45 -5.51
C GLU A 292 -11.90 -16.71 -6.15
N ALA A 293 -11.79 -17.86 -5.50
CA ALA A 293 -12.39 -19.11 -5.96
C ALA A 293 -13.93 -19.02 -6.04
N VAL A 294 -14.59 -18.45 -5.04
CA VAL A 294 -16.05 -18.22 -5.07
C VAL A 294 -16.43 -17.34 -6.26
N ASN A 295 -15.67 -16.28 -6.52
CA ASN A 295 -15.95 -15.39 -7.63
C ASN A 295 -15.75 -16.08 -8.98
N ALA A 296 -14.69 -16.86 -9.15
CA ALA A 296 -14.44 -17.62 -10.37
C ALA A 296 -15.51 -18.70 -10.61
N LEU A 297 -15.90 -19.43 -9.56
CA LEU A 297 -16.87 -20.52 -9.64
C LEU A 297 -18.30 -20.08 -10.01
N LYS A 298 -18.60 -18.78 -9.98
CA LYS A 298 -19.87 -18.24 -10.52
C LYS A 298 -20.05 -18.59 -12.00
N ASP A 299 -18.95 -18.67 -12.74
CA ASP A 299 -18.95 -18.96 -14.17
C ASP A 299 -18.90 -20.48 -14.47
N PHE A 300 -18.71 -21.32 -13.45
CA PHE A 300 -18.58 -22.78 -13.57
C PHE A 300 -19.73 -23.52 -12.86
N ALA A 301 -20.93 -23.45 -13.43
CA ALA A 301 -22.09 -24.14 -12.86
C ALA A 301 -21.97 -25.67 -12.98
N SER A 302 -21.78 -26.36 -11.85
CA SER A 302 -21.76 -27.83 -11.78
C SER A 302 -22.35 -28.35 -10.45
N PRO A 303 -22.75 -29.63 -10.36
CA PRO A 303 -23.16 -30.24 -9.09
C PRO A 303 -22.06 -30.16 -8.02
N GLU A 304 -20.79 -30.23 -8.44
CA GLU A 304 -19.65 -30.10 -7.54
C GLU A 304 -19.52 -28.67 -7.01
N THR A 305 -19.63 -27.68 -7.88
CA THR A 305 -19.62 -26.26 -7.48
C THR A 305 -20.68 -26.00 -6.42
N ARG A 306 -21.89 -26.53 -6.62
CA ARG A 306 -22.97 -26.43 -5.63
C ARG A 306 -22.61 -27.13 -4.32
N HIS A 307 -22.06 -28.35 -4.39
CA HIS A 307 -21.67 -29.12 -3.22
C HIS A 307 -20.61 -28.38 -2.38
N VAL A 308 -19.52 -27.94 -3.01
CA VAL A 308 -18.43 -27.22 -2.32
C VAL A 308 -18.92 -25.90 -1.72
N LEU A 309 -19.72 -25.11 -2.46
CA LEU A 309 -20.30 -23.88 -1.93
C LEU A 309 -21.25 -24.12 -0.76
N SER A 310 -22.05 -25.20 -0.81
CA SER A 310 -22.98 -25.55 0.28
C SER A 310 -22.27 -26.01 1.54
N ASN A 311 -21.04 -26.52 1.44
CA ASN A 311 -20.24 -26.91 2.61
C ASN A 311 -19.60 -25.71 3.33
N ILE A 312 -19.65 -24.51 2.74
CA ILE A 312 -19.04 -23.28 3.28
C ILE A 312 -20.09 -22.35 3.91
N ILE A 313 -21.33 -22.42 3.45
CA ILE A 313 -22.48 -21.65 3.95
C ILE A 313 -23.12 -22.39 5.13
#